data_AF-A0A6G3SHI4-F1
#
_entry.id   AF-A0A6G3SHI4-F1
#
_cell.length_a   1.000
_cell.length_b   1.000
_cell.length_c   1.000
_cell.angle_alpha   90.00
_cell.angle_beta   90.00
_cell.angle_gamma   90.00
#
_symmetry.space_group_name_H-M   'P 1'
#
loop_
_entity.id
_entity.type
_entity.pdbx_description
1 polymer ?
#
loop_
_entity_poly.entity_id
_entity_poly.type
_entity_poly.pdbx_seq_one_letter_code
_entity_poly.pdbx_strand_id
1 'polypeptide(L)'
;MRRPTGGPREDRARTLVRNTLTGRWRTLALACLMCVVHQAAEAGVPLAIGVIVDRAVEPGSGRALLWSLAALALLFLVLTSSMRLGGRLAKGAAEGAEHDLRLAVTARVLAPGGLPGGASRSGELLSTATSDAGRVSMMHAAVWWASGALGAIVVAAVILFRTSVLLGFLVLAGLVPVVLVSQVVAAPLIRRSGAEQAAA
;
A
#
# COMPACT_ATOMS: atom_id res chain seq x y z
N MET A 1 -8.95 33.14 18.33
CA MET A 1 -8.76 31.76 17.83
C MET A 1 -8.96 30.77 18.98
N ARG A 2 -10.18 30.26 19.17
CA ARG A 2 -10.47 29.20 20.16
C ARG A 2 -10.41 27.84 19.45
N ARG A 3 -9.52 26.95 19.88
CA ARG A 3 -9.57 25.53 19.48
C ARG A 3 -10.88 24.93 20.01
N PRO A 4 -11.64 24.16 19.21
CA PRO A 4 -12.77 23.42 19.75
C PRO A 4 -12.20 22.33 20.67
N THR A 5 -12.50 22.43 21.97
CA THR A 5 -12.25 21.35 22.93
C THR A 5 -13.28 20.27 22.70
N GLY A 6 -12.88 19.22 21.97
CA GLY A 6 -13.73 18.05 21.74
C GLY A 6 -14.13 17.44 23.08
N GLY A 7 -15.44 17.24 23.27
CA GLY A 7 -15.94 16.61 24.48
C GLY A 7 -15.57 15.12 24.55
N PRO A 8 -15.81 14.45 25.69
CA PRO A 8 -15.54 13.01 25.91
C PRO A 8 -16.14 12.05 24.86
N ARG A 9 -17.05 12.58 24.03
CA ARG A 9 -17.84 11.89 23.00
C ARG A 9 -17.13 11.82 21.65
N GLU A 10 -16.52 12.91 21.19
CA GLU A 10 -15.69 12.92 19.97
C GLU A 10 -14.46 12.04 20.15
N ASP A 11 -13.89 12.04 21.36
CA ASP A 11 -12.75 11.20 21.70
C ASP A 11 -13.10 9.70 21.63
N ARG A 12 -14.32 9.31 22.01
CA ARG A 12 -14.76 7.90 21.94
C ARG A 12 -14.95 7.41 20.51
N ALA A 13 -15.58 8.19 19.65
CA ALA A 13 -15.77 7.84 18.23
C ALA A 13 -14.41 7.78 17.49
N ARG A 14 -13.54 8.77 17.73
CA ARG A 14 -12.17 8.79 17.19
C ARG A 14 -11.34 7.62 17.70
N THR A 15 -11.49 7.24 18.97
CA THR A 15 -10.78 6.09 19.53
C THR A 15 -11.27 4.78 18.94
N LEU A 16 -12.57 4.66 18.63
CA LEU A 16 -13.13 3.48 17.97
C LEU A 16 -12.58 3.32 16.56
N VAL A 17 -12.63 4.39 15.76
CA VAL A 17 -12.06 4.42 14.40
C VAL A 17 -10.56 4.19 14.43
N ARG A 18 -9.85 4.80 15.39
CA ARG A 18 -8.41 4.58 15.57
C ARG A 18 -8.11 3.13 15.95
N ASN A 19 -8.91 2.50 16.81
CA ASN A 19 -8.70 1.11 17.21
C ASN A 19 -9.04 0.11 16.10
N THR A 20 -10.04 0.36 15.26
CA THR A 20 -10.32 -0.48 14.10
C THR A 20 -9.25 -0.33 13.02
N LEU A 21 -8.77 0.90 12.79
CA LEU A 21 -7.64 1.17 11.88
C LEU A 21 -6.33 0.55 12.36
N THR A 22 -6.07 0.59 13.67
CA THR A 22 -4.84 0.02 14.25
C THR A 22 -4.94 -1.47 14.51
N GLY A 23 -6.13 -2.06 14.68
CA GLY A 23 -6.28 -3.47 15.07
C GLY A 23 -5.57 -4.48 14.16
N ARG A 24 -5.35 -4.14 12.88
CA ARG A 24 -4.68 -4.99 11.89
C ARG A 24 -3.33 -4.46 11.42
N TRP A 25 -2.74 -3.50 12.14
CA TRP A 25 -1.48 -2.84 11.76
C TRP A 25 -0.34 -3.84 11.57
N ARG A 26 -0.28 -4.91 12.37
CA ARG A 26 0.78 -5.94 12.29
C ARG A 26 0.70 -6.71 10.97
N THR A 27 -0.50 -7.13 10.60
CA THR A 27 -0.75 -7.83 9.33
C THR A 27 -0.44 -6.91 8.15
N LEU A 28 -0.88 -5.65 8.22
CA LEU A 28 -0.57 -4.65 7.20
C LEU A 28 0.93 -4.34 7.12
N ALA A 29 1.64 -4.28 8.25
CA ALA A 29 3.08 -4.04 8.28
C ALA A 29 3.86 -5.21 7.67
N LEU A 30 3.52 -6.45 8.03
CA LEU A 30 4.09 -7.64 7.40
C LEU A 30 3.80 -7.66 5.90
N ALA A 31 2.57 -7.26 5.53
CA ALA A 31 2.22 -7.08 4.15
C ALA A 31 3.18 -6.08 3.49
N CYS A 32 3.25 -4.83 3.97
CA CYS A 32 4.13 -3.79 3.41
C CYS A 32 5.59 -4.28 3.29
N LEU A 33 6.10 -5.01 4.29
CA LEU A 33 7.42 -5.63 4.23
C LEU A 33 7.56 -6.60 3.04
N MET A 34 6.58 -7.50 2.83
CA MET A 34 6.57 -8.39 1.66
C MET A 34 6.52 -7.61 0.33
N CYS A 35 5.81 -6.48 0.29
CA CYS A 35 5.80 -5.59 -0.87
C CYS A 35 7.20 -5.01 -1.17
N VAL A 36 7.88 -4.51 -0.14
CA VAL A 36 9.26 -4.01 -0.28
C VAL A 36 10.22 -5.13 -0.72
N VAL A 37 10.08 -6.34 -0.17
CA VAL A 37 10.87 -7.51 -0.59
C VAL A 37 10.60 -7.85 -2.06
N HIS A 38 9.35 -7.77 -2.53
CA HIS A 38 9.01 -7.95 -3.94
C HIS A 38 9.74 -6.92 -4.83
N GLN A 39 9.62 -5.63 -4.52
CA GLN A 39 10.29 -4.58 -5.28
C GLN A 39 11.82 -4.74 -5.28
N ALA A 40 12.40 -5.18 -4.15
CA ALA A 40 13.82 -5.43 -4.07
C ALA A 40 14.26 -6.60 -4.97
N ALA A 41 13.50 -7.68 -4.99
CA ALA A 41 13.76 -8.82 -5.87
C ALA A 41 13.59 -8.43 -7.35
N GLU A 42 12.60 -7.60 -7.67
CA GLU A 42 12.35 -7.11 -9.04
C GLU A 42 13.51 -6.26 -9.55
N ALA A 43 13.96 -5.30 -8.73
CA ALA A 43 15.15 -4.49 -9.00
C ALA A 43 16.43 -5.34 -9.09
N GLY A 44 16.45 -6.51 -8.46
CA GLY A 44 17.53 -7.49 -8.53
C GLY A 44 17.59 -8.25 -9.85
N VAL A 45 16.50 -8.34 -10.63
CA VAL A 45 16.46 -9.13 -11.87
C VAL A 45 17.50 -8.66 -12.90
N PRO A 46 17.63 -7.35 -13.23
CA PRO A 46 18.66 -6.88 -14.16
C PRO A 46 20.09 -7.14 -13.66
N LEU A 47 20.32 -7.05 -12.34
CA LEU A 47 21.62 -7.36 -11.74
C LEU A 47 21.96 -8.85 -11.89
N ALA A 48 20.98 -9.73 -11.64
CA ALA A 48 21.16 -11.17 -11.82
C ALA A 48 21.47 -11.51 -13.28
N ILE A 49 20.81 -10.84 -14.24
CA ILE A 49 21.11 -10.97 -15.67
C ILE A 49 22.56 -10.57 -15.95
N GLY A 50 23.02 -9.42 -15.43
CA GLY A 50 24.42 -9.01 -15.56
C GLY A 50 25.40 -10.07 -15.05
N VAL A 51 25.17 -10.60 -13.84
CA VAL A 51 26.01 -11.67 -13.27
C VAL A 51 25.98 -12.95 -14.11
N ILE A 52 24.83 -13.34 -14.66
CA ILE A 52 24.72 -14.49 -15.56
C ILE A 52 25.60 -14.28 -16.80
N VAL A 53 25.53 -13.09 -17.40
CA VAL A 53 26.33 -12.76 -18.58
C VAL A 53 27.82 -12.84 -18.25
N ASP A 54 28.27 -12.12 -17.22
CA ASP A 54 29.69 -12.01 -16.86
C ASP A 54 30.30 -13.34 -16.39
N ARG A 55 29.52 -14.19 -15.71
CA ARG A 55 30.06 -15.41 -15.05
C ARG A 55 29.77 -16.71 -15.78
N ALA A 56 28.73 -16.75 -16.60
CA ALA A 56 28.33 -17.96 -17.30
C ALA A 56 28.47 -17.84 -18.82
N VAL A 57 27.96 -16.75 -19.41
CA VAL A 57 27.89 -16.59 -20.86
C VAL A 57 29.25 -16.22 -21.45
N GLU A 58 29.86 -15.14 -20.96
CA GLU A 58 31.16 -14.67 -21.45
C GLU A 58 32.28 -15.72 -21.29
N PRO A 59 32.39 -16.45 -20.16
CA PRO A 59 33.37 -17.51 -20.01
C PRO A 59 32.96 -18.85 -20.65
N GLY A 60 31.72 -18.99 -21.15
CA GLY A 60 31.20 -20.25 -21.72
C GLY A 60 31.06 -21.42 -20.72
N SER A 61 30.86 -21.14 -19.43
CA SER A 61 30.89 -22.15 -18.37
C SER A 61 29.50 -22.72 -18.07
N GLY A 62 29.24 -23.96 -18.52
CA GLY A 62 27.96 -24.65 -18.25
C GLY A 62 27.67 -24.85 -16.76
N ARG A 63 28.71 -25.07 -15.93
CA ARG A 63 28.54 -25.18 -14.47
C ARG A 63 28.13 -23.85 -13.84
N ALA A 64 28.76 -22.74 -14.26
CA ALA A 64 28.35 -21.42 -13.79
C ALA A 64 26.93 -21.10 -14.26
N LEU A 65 26.57 -21.49 -15.50
CA LEU A 65 25.22 -21.30 -16.03
C LEU A 65 24.17 -22.02 -15.18
N LEU A 66 24.40 -23.28 -14.80
CA LEU A 66 23.49 -24.04 -13.93
C LEU A 66 23.29 -23.36 -12.58
N TRP A 67 24.36 -22.91 -11.93
CA TRP A 67 24.25 -22.20 -10.64
C TRP A 67 23.54 -20.87 -10.76
N SER A 68 23.80 -20.11 -11.83
CA SER A 68 23.14 -18.83 -12.06
C SER A 68 21.65 -19.00 -12.40
N LEU A 69 21.27 -20.07 -13.13
CA LEU A 69 19.88 -20.42 -13.36
C LEU A 69 19.18 -20.83 -12.05
N ALA A 70 19.84 -21.59 -11.19
CA ALA A 70 19.31 -21.94 -9.87
C ALA A 70 19.11 -20.69 -8.99
N ALA A 71 20.08 -19.78 -8.98
CA ALA A 71 19.97 -18.50 -8.28
C ALA A 71 18.84 -17.62 -8.85
N LEU A 72 18.69 -17.57 -10.18
CA LEU A 72 17.60 -16.84 -10.84
C LEU A 72 16.24 -17.46 -10.51
N ALA A 73 16.12 -18.79 -10.50
CA ALA A 73 14.91 -19.48 -10.10
C ALA A 73 14.54 -19.16 -8.65
N LEU A 74 15.53 -19.14 -7.74
CA LEU A 74 15.34 -18.74 -6.35
C LEU A 74 14.88 -17.26 -6.24
N LEU A 75 15.47 -16.36 -7.02
CA LEU A 75 15.06 -14.96 -7.08
C LEU A 75 13.59 -14.82 -7.49
N PHE A 76 13.18 -15.51 -8.56
CA PHE A 76 11.78 -15.52 -9.01
C PHE A 76 10.83 -16.18 -8.01
N LEU A 77 11.30 -17.20 -7.29
CA LEU A 77 10.53 -17.82 -6.21
C LEU A 77 10.27 -16.84 -5.08
N VAL A 78 11.29 -16.09 -4.65
CA VAL A 78 11.15 -15.02 -3.64
C VAL A 78 10.22 -13.93 -4.15
N LEU A 79 10.45 -13.44 -5.38
CA LEU A 79 9.64 -12.41 -6.03
C LEU A 79 8.15 -12.79 -6.08
N THR A 80 7.86 -14.02 -6.52
CA THR A 80 6.49 -14.52 -6.66
C THR A 80 5.84 -14.77 -5.31
N SER A 81 6.58 -15.36 -4.37
CA SER A 81 6.07 -15.70 -3.04
C SER A 81 5.77 -14.46 -2.22
N SER A 82 6.66 -13.46 -2.23
CA SER A 82 6.45 -12.20 -1.51
C SER A 82 5.23 -11.44 -2.06
N MET A 83 5.05 -11.38 -3.38
CA MET A 83 3.87 -10.77 -3.99
C MET A 83 2.59 -11.49 -3.62
N ARG A 84 2.57 -12.83 -3.73
CA ARG A 84 1.37 -13.63 -3.42
C ARG A 84 0.99 -13.56 -1.95
N LEU A 85 1.95 -13.79 -1.05
CA LEU A 85 1.72 -13.79 0.39
C LEU A 85 1.38 -12.38 0.88
N GLY A 86 2.18 -11.39 0.48
CA GLY A 86 1.95 -10.02 0.84
C GLY A 86 0.61 -9.48 0.31
N GLY A 87 0.28 -9.74 -0.96
CA GLY A 87 -1.03 -9.36 -1.52
C GLY A 87 -2.21 -10.02 -0.79
N ARG A 88 -2.08 -11.28 -0.36
CA ARG A 88 -3.09 -11.94 0.49
C ARG A 88 -3.22 -11.27 1.86
N LEU A 89 -2.10 -10.95 2.51
CA LEU A 89 -2.10 -10.26 3.81
C LEU A 89 -2.70 -8.86 3.70
N ALA A 90 -2.40 -8.12 2.63
CA ALA A 90 -2.92 -6.79 2.37
C ALA A 90 -4.45 -6.82 2.19
N LYS A 91 -4.96 -7.73 1.34
CA LYS A 91 -6.39 -7.93 1.13
C LYS A 91 -7.10 -8.31 2.43
N GLY A 92 -6.58 -9.30 3.15
CA GLY A 92 -7.16 -9.71 4.43
C GLY A 92 -7.11 -8.64 5.52
N ALA A 93 -6.09 -7.77 5.49
CA ALA A 93 -6.02 -6.61 6.39
C ALA A 93 -7.06 -5.53 6.02
N ALA A 94 -7.25 -5.25 4.73
CA ALA A 94 -8.20 -4.25 4.23
C ALA A 94 -9.66 -4.70 4.44
N GLU A 95 -10.02 -5.89 3.94
CA GLU A 95 -11.35 -6.49 4.09
C GLU A 95 -11.70 -6.71 5.57
N GLY A 96 -10.72 -7.14 6.36
CA GLY A 96 -10.88 -7.31 7.80
C GLY A 96 -11.18 -6.00 8.52
N ALA A 97 -10.45 -4.92 8.21
CA ALA A 97 -10.69 -3.61 8.84
C ALA A 97 -12.05 -3.03 8.45
N GLU A 98 -12.46 -3.22 7.18
CA GLU A 98 -13.79 -2.87 6.67
C GLU A 98 -14.90 -3.64 7.40
N HIS A 99 -14.70 -4.95 7.59
CA HIS A 99 -15.64 -5.81 8.32
C HIS A 99 -15.74 -5.44 9.80
N ASP A 100 -14.60 -5.22 10.47
CA ASP A 100 -14.54 -4.83 11.88
C ASP A 100 -15.29 -3.49 12.12
N LEU A 101 -15.18 -2.53 11.18
CA LEU A 101 -15.94 -1.28 11.25
C LEU A 101 -17.45 -1.50 11.05
N ARG A 102 -17.85 -2.33 10.08
CA ARG A 102 -19.26 -2.69 9.88
C ARG A 102 -19.88 -3.30 11.13
N LEU A 103 -19.20 -4.27 11.75
CA LEU A 103 -19.66 -4.90 12.98
C LEU A 103 -19.77 -3.90 14.15
N ALA A 104 -18.79 -3.00 14.29
CA ALA A 104 -18.82 -1.97 15.33
C ALA A 104 -20.02 -1.02 15.17
N VAL A 105 -20.35 -0.63 13.93
CA VAL A 105 -21.53 0.20 13.62
C VAL A 105 -22.81 -0.57 13.94
N THR A 106 -22.95 -1.80 13.46
CA THR A 106 -24.14 -2.63 13.72
C THR A 106 -24.37 -2.87 15.21
N ALA A 107 -23.31 -3.20 15.97
CA ALA A 107 -23.38 -3.39 17.41
C ALA A 107 -23.82 -2.11 18.15
N ARG A 108 -23.37 -0.94 17.66
CA ARG A 108 -23.79 0.35 18.21
C ARG A 108 -25.26 0.66 17.95
N VAL A 109 -25.77 0.30 16.76
CA VAL A 109 -27.18 0.48 16.39
C VAL A 109 -28.10 -0.42 17.20
N LEU A 110 -27.71 -1.68 17.44
CA LEU A 110 -28.47 -2.67 18.20
C LEU A 110 -28.33 -2.55 19.73
N ALA A 111 -27.54 -1.59 20.23
CA ALA A 111 -27.28 -1.44 21.65
C ALA A 111 -28.57 -1.12 22.43
N PRO A 112 -28.82 -1.73 23.62
CA PRO A 112 -30.06 -1.56 24.39
C PRO A 112 -30.43 -0.11 24.78
N GLY A 113 -29.48 0.83 24.71
CA GLY A 113 -29.69 2.25 24.99
C GLY A 113 -30.01 3.11 23.75
N GLY A 114 -30.10 2.51 22.55
CA GLY A 114 -30.29 3.23 21.29
C GLY A 114 -29.11 4.13 20.90
N LEU A 115 -29.24 4.81 19.75
CA LEU A 115 -28.29 5.86 19.35
C LEU A 115 -28.50 7.12 20.20
N PRO A 116 -27.43 7.75 20.74
CA PRO A 116 -27.57 8.96 21.54
C PRO A 116 -28.10 10.12 20.69
N GLY A 117 -29.31 10.61 21.00
CA GLY A 117 -30.03 11.61 20.21
C GLY A 117 -30.82 10.93 19.08
N GLY A 118 -32.14 10.86 19.24
CA GLY A 118 -33.04 10.03 18.43
C GLY A 118 -33.21 10.41 16.94
N ALA A 119 -32.15 10.76 16.22
CA ALA A 119 -32.24 11.17 14.81
C ALA A 119 -30.92 11.06 14.04
N SER A 120 -30.06 10.05 14.24
CA SER A 120 -29.16 9.69 13.13
C SER A 120 -30.07 9.26 11.97
N ARG A 121 -30.13 10.07 10.90
CA ARG A 121 -30.91 9.71 9.71
C ARG A 121 -30.45 8.33 9.28
N SER A 122 -31.36 7.39 9.02
CA SER A 122 -31.02 6.03 8.55
C SER A 122 -29.94 6.05 7.46
N GLY A 123 -29.96 7.08 6.59
CA GLY A 123 -28.94 7.34 5.58
C GLY A 123 -27.53 7.67 6.09
N GLU A 124 -27.35 8.37 7.21
CA GLU A 124 -26.02 8.60 7.80
C GLU A 124 -25.42 7.29 8.34
N LEU A 125 -26.23 6.47 9.02
CA LEU A 125 -25.79 5.17 9.53
C LEU A 125 -25.44 4.21 8.39
N LEU A 126 -26.24 4.21 7.33
CA LEU A 126 -25.99 3.45 6.12
C LEU A 126 -24.71 3.93 5.41
N SER A 127 -24.51 5.25 5.30
CA SER A 127 -23.31 5.84 4.71
C SER A 127 -22.05 5.46 5.49
N THR A 128 -22.08 5.54 6.83
CA THR A 128 -20.95 5.11 7.66
C THR A 128 -20.70 3.60 7.57
N ALA A 129 -21.75 2.78 7.50
CA ALA A 129 -21.60 1.33 7.36
C ALA A 129 -21.06 0.88 5.99
N THR A 130 -21.17 1.72 4.96
CA THR A 130 -20.82 1.37 3.57
C THR A 130 -19.64 2.19 3.04
N SER A 131 -19.81 3.51 2.89
CA SER A 131 -18.83 4.43 2.32
C SER A 131 -17.59 4.59 3.20
N ASP A 132 -17.76 4.83 4.50
CA ASP A 132 -16.61 5.01 5.41
C ASP A 132 -15.84 3.71 5.62
N ALA A 133 -16.55 2.57 5.71
CA ALA A 133 -15.91 1.26 5.76
C ALA A 133 -15.08 0.99 4.49
N GLY A 134 -15.65 1.25 3.30
CA GLY A 134 -14.92 1.12 2.04
C GLY A 134 -13.69 2.03 1.97
N ARG A 135 -13.78 3.26 2.50
CA ARG A 135 -12.63 4.18 2.58
C ARG A 135 -11.50 3.64 3.46
N VAL A 136 -11.81 2.97 4.57
CA VAL A 136 -10.80 2.31 5.41
C VAL A 136 -10.06 1.20 4.64
N SER A 137 -10.80 0.38 3.91
CA SER A 137 -10.25 -0.67 3.04
C SER A 137 -9.31 -0.08 1.97
N MET A 138 -9.75 0.97 1.29
CA MET A 138 -8.94 1.70 0.30
C MET A 138 -7.69 2.31 0.92
N MET A 139 -7.76 2.83 2.14
CA MET A 139 -6.59 3.39 2.83
C MET A 139 -5.55 2.32 3.14
N HIS A 140 -5.95 1.11 3.57
CA HIS A 140 -5.02 -0.01 3.76
C HIS A 140 -4.35 -0.41 2.44
N ALA A 141 -5.11 -0.47 1.35
CA ALA A 141 -4.57 -0.74 0.02
C ALA A 141 -3.59 0.35 -0.42
N ALA A 142 -3.91 1.63 -0.19
CA ALA A 142 -3.05 2.75 -0.52
C ALA A 142 -1.72 2.71 0.27
N VAL A 143 -1.77 2.39 1.57
CA VAL A 143 -0.57 2.23 2.40
C VAL A 143 0.31 1.09 1.87
N TRP A 144 -0.28 -0.05 1.51
CA TRP A 144 0.44 -1.15 0.88
C TRP A 144 1.15 -0.70 -0.41
N TRP A 145 0.43 -0.08 -1.34
CA TRP A 145 1.02 0.39 -2.60
C TRP A 145 2.10 1.46 -2.39
N ALA A 146 1.87 2.40 -1.50
CA ALA A 146 2.84 3.44 -1.16
C ALA A 146 4.12 2.84 -0.56
N SER A 147 3.99 1.82 0.29
CA SER A 147 5.16 1.13 0.85
C SER A 147 6.02 0.45 -0.21
N GLY A 148 5.38 -0.18 -1.21
CA GLY A 148 6.07 -0.74 -2.37
C GLY A 148 6.79 0.34 -3.17
N ALA A 149 6.09 1.41 -3.54
CA ALA A 149 6.68 2.52 -4.29
C ALA A 149 7.90 3.14 -3.57
N LEU A 150 7.78 3.40 -2.26
CA LEU A 150 8.90 3.89 -1.45
C LEU A 150 10.05 2.89 -1.39
N GLY A 151 9.74 1.60 -1.17
CA GLY A 151 10.74 0.52 -1.17
C GLY A 151 11.49 0.42 -2.49
N ALA A 152 10.78 0.49 -3.62
CA ALA A 152 11.36 0.49 -4.96
C ALA A 152 12.33 1.67 -5.15
N ILE A 153 11.91 2.89 -4.78
CA ILE A 153 12.75 4.09 -4.88
C ILE A 153 14.01 3.93 -4.03
N VAL A 154 13.88 3.49 -2.77
CA VAL A 154 15.03 3.32 -1.86
C VAL A 154 15.98 2.25 -2.38
N VAL A 155 15.48 1.08 -2.78
CA VAL A 155 16.33 0.00 -3.27
C VAL A 155 17.03 0.39 -4.59
N ALA A 156 16.30 0.97 -5.53
CA ALA A 156 16.87 1.45 -6.79
C ALA A 156 17.94 2.54 -6.53
N ALA A 157 17.67 3.49 -5.64
CA ALA A 157 18.65 4.50 -5.24
C ALA A 157 19.92 3.86 -4.67
N VAL A 158 19.80 2.91 -3.73
CA VAL A 158 20.95 2.22 -3.16
C VAL A 158 21.74 1.48 -4.23
N ILE A 159 21.09 0.73 -5.11
CA ILE A 159 21.74 0.01 -6.21
C ILE A 159 22.48 1.00 -7.11
N LEU A 160 21.82 2.08 -7.55
CA LEU A 160 22.42 3.05 -8.46
C LEU A 160 23.59 3.79 -7.84
N PHE A 161 23.48 4.27 -6.60
CA PHE A 161 24.58 4.95 -5.91
C PHE A 161 25.77 4.03 -5.65
N ARG A 162 25.52 2.72 -5.43
CA ARG A 162 26.58 1.72 -5.28
C ARG A 162 27.31 1.45 -6.60
N THR A 163 26.63 1.61 -7.73
CA THR A 163 27.21 1.44 -9.07
C THR A 163 27.88 2.72 -9.58
N SER A 164 27.20 3.86 -9.51
CA SER A 164 27.69 5.17 -9.94
C SER A 164 26.88 6.30 -9.32
N VAL A 165 27.56 7.20 -8.60
CA VAL A 165 26.94 8.36 -7.95
C VAL A 165 26.20 9.25 -8.96
N LEU A 166 26.77 9.44 -10.15
CA LEU A 166 26.16 10.25 -11.21
C LEU A 166 24.85 9.64 -11.70
N LEU A 167 24.81 8.32 -11.95
CA LEU A 167 23.57 7.64 -12.36
C LEU A 167 22.50 7.74 -11.27
N GLY A 168 22.88 7.60 -10.00
CA GLY A 168 21.97 7.77 -8.87
C GLY A 168 21.28 9.12 -8.88
N PHE A 169 22.05 10.21 -8.99
CA PHE A 169 21.48 11.56 -9.08
C PHE A 169 20.65 11.78 -10.34
N LEU A 170 21.13 11.32 -11.50
CA LEU A 170 20.43 11.49 -12.78
C LEU A 170 19.03 10.86 -12.73
N VAL A 171 18.93 9.61 -12.27
CA VAL A 171 17.66 8.88 -12.22
C VAL A 171 16.72 9.47 -11.16
N LEU A 172 17.22 9.80 -9.98
CA LEU A 172 16.39 10.41 -8.93
C LEU A 172 15.88 11.79 -9.33
N ALA A 173 16.71 12.61 -9.97
CA ALA A 173 16.29 13.89 -10.52
C ALA A 173 15.25 13.71 -11.62
N GLY A 174 15.40 12.70 -12.48
CA GLY A 174 14.44 12.36 -13.53
C GLY A 174 13.10 11.83 -13.01
N LEU A 175 13.06 11.21 -11.83
CA LEU A 175 11.82 10.74 -11.20
C LEU A 175 10.90 11.91 -10.81
N VAL A 176 11.45 13.02 -10.33
CA VAL A 176 10.68 14.20 -9.89
C VAL A 176 9.73 14.74 -10.98
N PRO A 177 10.20 15.10 -12.20
CA PRO A 177 9.32 15.61 -13.24
C PRO A 177 8.32 14.56 -13.72
N VAL A 178 8.69 13.27 -13.76
CA VAL A 178 7.75 12.19 -14.13
C VAL A 178 6.57 12.15 -13.15
N VAL A 179 6.85 12.21 -11.84
CA VAL A 179 5.81 12.25 -10.81
C VAL A 179 4.96 13.52 -10.94
N LEU A 180 5.58 14.69 -11.10
CA LEU A 180 4.85 15.96 -11.25
C LEU A 180 3.92 15.94 -12.47
N VAL A 181 4.41 15.49 -13.62
CA VAL A 181 3.60 15.37 -14.85
C VAL A 181 2.46 14.38 -14.63
N SER A 182 2.70 13.24 -13.98
CA SER A 182 1.64 12.28 -13.68
C SER A 182 0.51 12.88 -12.84
N GLN A 183 0.84 13.73 -11.85
CA GLN A 183 -0.15 14.40 -11.01
C GLN A 183 -0.96 15.44 -11.79
N VAL A 184 -0.31 16.23 -12.65
CA VAL A 184 -0.98 17.23 -13.50
C VAL A 184 -1.94 16.55 -14.48
N VAL A 185 -1.55 15.42 -15.07
CA VAL A 185 -2.39 14.65 -15.99
C VAL A 185 -3.56 13.97 -15.27
N ALA A 186 -3.36 13.51 -14.03
CA ALA A 186 -4.41 12.87 -13.24
C ALA A 186 -5.46 13.87 -12.69
N ALA A 187 -5.06 15.10 -12.36
CA ALA A 187 -5.93 16.12 -11.76
C ALA A 187 -7.26 16.40 -12.53
N PRO A 188 -7.28 16.59 -13.86
CA PRO A 188 -8.52 16.83 -14.60
C PRO A 188 -9.46 15.60 -14.61
N LEU A 189 -8.93 14.39 -14.59
CA LEU A 189 -9.73 13.15 -14.54
C LEU A 189 -10.45 13.03 -13.19
N ILE A 190 -9.74 13.33 -12.09
CA ILE A 190 -10.32 13.33 -10.75
C ILE A 190 -11.41 14.39 -10.61
N ARG A 191 -11.19 15.59 -11.18
CA ARG A 191 -12.19 16.67 -11.18
C ARG A 191 -13.47 16.31 -11.94
N ARG A 192 -13.35 15.64 -13.10
CA ARG A 192 -14.52 15.20 -13.87
C ARG A 192 -15.31 14.13 -13.13
N SER A 193 -14.63 13.15 -12.55
CA SER A 193 -15.27 12.09 -11.75
C SER A 193 -16.03 12.67 -10.54
N GLY A 194 -15.46 13.67 -9.86
CA GLY A 194 -16.14 14.34 -8.74
C GLY A 194 -17.37 15.17 -9.16
N ALA A 195 -17.33 15.79 -10.35
CA ALA A 195 -18.48 16.52 -10.89
C ALA A 195 -19.62 15.57 -11.29
N GLU A 196 -19.31 14.41 -11.87
CA GLU A 196 -20.29 13.38 -12.21
C GLU A 196 -20.92 12.75 -10.96
N GLN A 197 -20.13 12.51 -9.91
CA GLN A 197 -20.64 12.01 -8.63
C GLN A 197 -21.49 13.03 -7.86
N ALA A 198 -21.31 14.32 -8.08
CA ALA A 198 -22.13 15.37 -7.49
C ALA A 198 -23.43 15.64 -8.26
N ALA A 199 -23.51 15.19 -9.51
CA ALA A 199 -24.68 15.34 -10.38
C ALA A 199 -25.63 14.12 -10.37
N ALA A 200 -25.21 13.01 -9.76
CA ALA A 200 -25.98 11.78 -9.55
C ALA A 200 -26.63 11.76 -8.15
#